data_AF-A0A351X060-F1
#
_entry.id   AF-A0A351X060-F1
#
_cell.length_a   1.000
_cell.length_b   1.000
_cell.length_c   1.000
_cell.angle_alpha   90.00
_cell.angle_beta   90.00
_cell.angle_gamma   90.00
#
_symmetry.space_group_name_H-M   'P 1'
#
loop_
_entity.id
_entity.type
_entity.pdbx_description
1 polymer ?
#
loop_
_entity_poly.entity_id
_entity_poly.type
_entity_poly.pdbx_seq_one_letter_code
_entity_poly.pdbx_strand_id
1 'polypeptide(L)'
;MKKRVLNASLVLVAAVMLAVFAFYVRVGATADAVVVLRTSGMTCGSCVGKVTKALQGEKGVVATEVDLEGGVVIAGYDSKQVAPERLAQTVAATGFGSTVQAVLTPEQFRTIVGRNIGAQAAAGGCCGSRGCGGK
;
A
#
# COMPACT_ATOMS: atom_id res chain seq x y z
N MET A 1 33.39 5.87 38.11
CA MET A 1 32.48 6.90 37.54
C MET A 1 32.04 6.63 36.08
N LYS A 2 32.79 5.85 35.28
CA LYS A 2 32.46 5.51 33.86
C LYS A 2 31.17 4.69 33.62
N LYS A 3 30.74 3.84 34.57
CA LYS A 3 29.50 3.03 34.44
C LYS A 3 28.20 3.85 34.46
N ARG A 4 28.16 4.96 35.22
CA ARG A 4 27.00 5.86 35.27
C ARG A 4 26.83 6.64 33.96
N VAL A 5 27.94 7.01 33.33
CA VAL A 5 27.95 7.70 32.04
C VAL A 5 27.53 6.74 30.91
N LEU A 6 27.99 5.49 30.93
CA LEU A 6 27.58 4.47 29.95
C LEU A 6 26.06 4.24 29.92
N ASN A 7 25.44 4.12 31.10
CA ASN A 7 24.00 3.92 31.23
C ASN A 7 23.22 5.16 30.78
N ALA A 8 23.72 6.37 31.06
CA ALA A 8 23.09 7.61 30.63
C ALA A 8 23.11 7.77 29.10
N SER A 9 24.24 7.47 28.45
CA SER A 9 24.34 7.46 26.98
C SER A 9 23.46 6.37 26.34
N LEU A 10 23.37 5.18 26.94
CA LEU A 10 22.52 4.10 26.44
C LEU A 10 21.02 4.48 26.52
N VAL A 11 20.60 5.10 27.62
CA VAL A 11 19.22 5.59 27.80
C VAL A 11 18.92 6.72 26.81
N LEU A 12 19.86 7.63 26.56
CA LEU A 12 19.71 8.69 25.56
C LEU A 12 19.54 8.10 24.15
N VAL A 13 20.38 7.16 23.76
CA VAL A 13 20.30 6.50 22.45
C VAL A 13 18.97 5.73 22.30
N ALA A 14 18.54 5.00 23.33
CA ALA A 14 17.26 4.31 23.33
C ALA A 14 16.06 5.28 23.23
N ALA A 15 16.11 6.40 23.95
CA ALA A 15 15.09 7.45 23.86
C ALA A 15 15.04 8.11 22.48
N VAL A 16 16.20 8.37 21.86
CA VAL A 16 16.28 8.91 20.49
C VAL A 16 15.76 7.89 19.48
N MET A 17 16.14 6.61 19.58
CA MET A 17 15.61 5.52 18.74
C MET A 17 14.08 5.39 18.87
N LEU A 18 13.56 5.43 20.10
CA LEU A 18 12.12 5.38 20.34
C LEU A 18 11.41 6.63 19.82
N ALA A 19 12.02 7.81 19.96
CA ALA A 19 11.47 9.05 19.43
C ALA A 19 11.48 9.06 17.89
N VAL A 20 12.55 8.58 17.25
CA VAL A 20 12.64 8.41 15.80
C VAL A 20 11.59 7.40 15.34
N PHE A 21 11.50 6.23 15.97
CA PHE A 21 10.50 5.22 15.66
C PHE A 21 9.07 5.76 15.86
N ALA A 22 8.80 6.49 16.93
CA ALA A 22 7.51 7.13 17.18
C ALA A 22 7.20 8.23 16.16
N PHE A 23 8.20 8.99 15.71
CA PHE A 23 8.04 9.98 14.65
C PHE A 23 7.73 9.31 13.31
N TYR A 24 8.40 8.20 12.98
CA TYR A 24 8.09 7.36 11.83
C TYR A 24 6.67 6.78 11.88
N VAL A 25 6.20 6.36 13.06
CA VAL A 25 4.83 5.84 13.24
C VAL A 25 3.78 6.96 13.21
N ARG A 26 4.12 8.17 13.65
CA ARG A 26 3.20 9.32 13.69
C ARG A 26 3.04 10.00 12.33
N VAL A 27 3.97 9.83 11.40
CA VAL A 27 3.76 10.08 9.98
C VAL A 27 2.91 8.93 9.41
N GLY A 28 1.65 8.88 9.84
CA GLY A 28 0.65 7.98 9.28
C GLY A 28 0.54 8.25 7.79
N ALA A 29 0.74 7.20 6.99
CA ALA A 29 0.81 7.29 5.53
C ALA A 29 -0.49 7.88 4.96
N THR A 30 -0.40 9.12 4.47
CA THR A 30 -1.39 9.68 3.54
C THR A 30 -0.99 9.21 2.14
N ALA A 31 -1.91 8.59 1.40
CA ALA A 31 -1.63 8.17 0.03
C ALA A 31 -1.57 9.42 -0.85
N ASP A 32 -0.37 9.98 -1.00
CA ASP A 32 -0.10 11.17 -1.81
C ASP A 32 0.16 10.81 -3.28
N ALA A 33 0.43 9.53 -3.55
CA ALA A 33 0.66 9.00 -4.89
C ALA A 33 -0.05 7.65 -5.08
N VAL A 34 -0.33 7.33 -6.34
CA VAL A 34 -0.88 6.07 -6.81
C VAL A 34 0.07 5.49 -7.85
N VAL A 35 0.50 4.24 -7.69
CA VAL A 35 1.28 3.53 -8.70
C VAL A 35 0.42 2.46 -9.34
N VAL A 36 0.54 2.33 -10.66
CA VAL A 36 0.02 1.22 -11.44
C VAL A 36 1.21 0.35 -11.84
N LEU A 37 1.21 -0.87 -11.35
CA LEU A 37 2.20 -1.89 -11.65
C LEU A 37 1.58 -2.89 -12.63
N ARG A 38 2.27 -3.18 -13.72
CA ARG A 38 1.90 -4.29 -14.59
C ARG A 38 2.53 -5.56 -14.04
N THR A 39 1.72 -6.57 -13.82
CA THR A 39 2.16 -7.84 -13.25
C THR A 39 1.96 -8.98 -14.23
N SER A 40 2.90 -9.91 -14.26
CA SER A 40 2.86 -11.09 -15.12
C SER A 40 2.97 -12.37 -14.28
N GLY A 41 2.18 -13.39 -14.64
CA GLY A 41 2.21 -14.70 -13.99
C GLY A 41 1.19 -14.89 -12.86
N MET A 42 0.35 -13.90 -12.56
CA MET A 42 -0.82 -14.13 -11.69
C MET A 42 -1.91 -14.88 -12.47
N THR A 43 -2.23 -16.09 -12.03
CA THR A 43 -3.18 -16.98 -12.73
C THR A 43 -4.38 -17.42 -11.89
N CYS A 44 -4.42 -17.05 -10.60
CA CYS A 44 -5.47 -17.48 -9.67
C CYS A 44 -5.76 -16.40 -8.61
N GLY A 45 -6.98 -16.36 -8.09
CA GLY A 45 -7.38 -15.48 -6.97
C GLY A 45 -6.52 -15.65 -5.70
N SER A 46 -5.91 -16.82 -5.51
CA SER A 46 -4.94 -17.04 -4.42
C SER A 46 -3.64 -16.26 -4.61
N CYS A 47 -3.22 -16.01 -5.86
CA CYS A 47 -2.06 -15.18 -6.20
C CYS A 47 -2.31 -13.72 -5.82
N VAL A 48 -3.53 -13.22 -6.06
CA VAL A 48 -3.95 -11.87 -5.65
C VAL A 48 -3.79 -11.68 -4.16
N GLY A 49 -4.35 -12.60 -3.37
CA GLY A 49 -4.29 -12.51 -1.92
C GLY A 49 -2.85 -12.43 -1.40
N LYS A 50 -1.91 -13.14 -2.05
CA LYS A 50 -0.48 -13.07 -1.70
C LYS A 50 0.13 -11.71 -2.02
N VAL A 51 -0.10 -11.19 -3.22
CA VAL A 51 0.44 -9.90 -3.66
C VAL A 51 -0.15 -8.75 -2.85
N THR A 52 -1.47 -8.73 -2.65
CA THR A 52 -2.15 -7.73 -1.83
C THR A 52 -1.61 -7.72 -0.41
N LYS A 53 -1.44 -8.89 0.23
CA LYS A 53 -0.87 -8.99 1.58
C LYS A 53 0.57 -8.51 1.65
N ALA A 54 1.38 -8.83 0.64
CA ALA A 54 2.77 -8.38 0.58
C ALA A 54 2.85 -6.85 0.49
N LEU A 55 2.02 -6.21 -0.33
CA LEU A 55 1.98 -4.76 -0.47
C LEU A 55 1.37 -4.06 0.75
N GLN A 56 0.32 -4.62 1.35
CA GLN A 56 -0.25 -4.08 2.60
C GLN A 56 0.71 -4.17 3.79
N GLY A 57 1.68 -5.08 3.73
CA GLY A 57 2.75 -5.20 4.73
C GLY A 57 3.88 -4.18 4.57
N GLU A 58 3.95 -3.47 3.43
CA GLU A 58 4.98 -2.46 3.20
C GLU A 58 4.67 -1.14 3.91
N LYS A 59 5.69 -0.57 4.54
CA LYS A 59 5.56 0.71 5.24
C LYS A 59 5.35 1.83 4.21
N GLY A 60 4.28 2.61 4.38
CA GLY A 60 3.92 3.69 3.46
C GLY A 60 2.83 3.32 2.45
N VAL A 61 2.39 2.06 2.38
CA VAL A 61 1.23 1.66 1.57
C VAL A 61 -0.05 1.89 2.35
N VAL A 62 -1.01 2.58 1.73
CA VAL A 62 -2.29 2.98 2.34
C VAL A 62 -3.45 2.18 1.76
N ALA A 63 -3.41 1.92 0.46
CA ALA A 63 -4.43 1.18 -0.25
C ALA A 63 -3.81 0.30 -1.34
N THR A 64 -4.41 -0.84 -1.59
CA THR A 64 -3.96 -1.81 -2.59
C THR A 64 -5.16 -2.43 -3.28
N GLU A 65 -5.18 -2.37 -4.59
CA GLU A 65 -6.18 -2.98 -5.44
C GLU A 65 -5.46 -3.80 -6.50
N VAL A 66 -5.94 -5.01 -6.75
CA VAL A 66 -5.34 -5.91 -7.74
C VAL A 66 -6.42 -6.30 -8.71
N ASP A 67 -6.17 -6.05 -9.99
CA ASP A 67 -7.01 -6.45 -11.09
C ASP A 67 -6.34 -7.62 -11.83
N LEU A 68 -6.89 -8.82 -11.65
CA LEU A 68 -6.44 -10.02 -12.35
C LEU A 68 -6.79 -10.02 -13.83
N GLU A 69 -7.95 -9.48 -14.19
CA GLU A 69 -8.43 -9.50 -15.57
C GLU A 69 -7.58 -8.57 -16.43
N GLY A 70 -7.25 -7.38 -15.90
CA GLY A 70 -6.32 -6.44 -16.52
C GLY A 70 -4.83 -6.75 -16.30
N GLY A 71 -4.49 -7.66 -15.37
CA GLY A 71 -3.10 -7.99 -15.02
C GLY A 71 -2.34 -6.82 -14.40
N VAL A 72 -3.05 -5.93 -13.71
CA VAL A 72 -2.51 -4.69 -13.12
C VAL A 72 -2.74 -4.65 -11.62
N VAL A 73 -1.79 -4.05 -10.91
CA VAL A 73 -1.84 -3.83 -9.46
C VAL A 73 -1.74 -2.34 -9.22
N ILE A 74 -2.73 -1.81 -8.52
CA ILE A 74 -2.84 -0.39 -8.20
C ILE A 74 -2.58 -0.24 -6.71
N ALA A 75 -1.58 0.54 -6.33
CA ALA A 75 -1.25 0.78 -4.94
C ALA A 75 -1.22 2.29 -4.65
N GLY A 76 -1.97 2.71 -3.63
CA GLY A 76 -1.90 4.03 -3.05
C GLY A 76 -0.82 4.03 -1.97
N TYR A 77 0.16 4.92 -2.11
CA TYR A 77 1.34 4.95 -1.25
C TYR A 77 1.78 6.39 -0.95
N ASP A 78 2.55 6.52 0.11
CA ASP A 78 3.25 7.75 0.46
C ASP A 78 4.60 7.79 -0.26
N SER A 79 4.72 8.67 -1.25
CA SER A 79 5.95 8.88 -2.03
C SER A 79 7.15 9.33 -1.20
N LYS A 80 6.93 9.82 0.03
CA LYS A 80 7.99 10.20 0.97
C LYS A 80 8.53 9.01 1.77
N GLN A 81 7.75 7.93 1.87
CA GLN A 81 8.12 6.74 2.65
C GLN A 81 8.58 5.58 1.79
N VAL A 82 7.98 5.39 0.61
CA VAL A 82 8.30 4.27 -0.28
C VAL A 82 8.33 4.71 -1.74
N ALA A 83 9.29 4.18 -2.49
CA ALA A 83 9.41 4.42 -3.93
C ALA A 83 8.59 3.39 -4.73
N PRO A 84 8.03 3.74 -5.90
CA PRO A 84 7.24 2.82 -6.72
C PRO A 84 8.05 1.60 -7.18
N GLU A 85 9.36 1.74 -7.39
CA GLU A 85 10.26 0.64 -7.73
C GLU A 85 10.36 -0.37 -6.58
N ARG A 86 10.29 0.12 -5.33
CA ARG A 86 10.32 -0.77 -4.16
C ARG A 86 9.06 -1.62 -4.10
N LEU A 87 7.90 -1.02 -4.40
CA LEU A 87 6.63 -1.76 -4.48
C LEU A 87 6.69 -2.84 -5.57
N ALA A 88 7.24 -2.52 -6.75
CA ALA A 88 7.46 -3.51 -7.80
C ALA A 88 8.40 -4.65 -7.35
N GLN A 89 9.47 -4.33 -6.63
CA GLN A 89 10.37 -5.35 -6.06
C GLN A 89 9.67 -6.23 -5.02
N THR A 90 8.81 -5.67 -4.18
CA THR A 90 8.03 -6.44 -3.20
C THR A 90 7.13 -7.45 -3.90
N VAL A 91 6.47 -7.05 -5.00
CA VAL A 91 5.71 -8.00 -5.82
C VAL A 91 6.64 -9.03 -6.48
N ALA A 92 7.79 -8.61 -7.01
CA ALA A 92 8.79 -9.51 -7.59
C ALA A 92 9.28 -10.58 -6.60
N ALA A 93 9.48 -10.19 -5.34
CA ALA A 93 9.89 -11.11 -4.26
C ALA A 93 8.85 -12.18 -3.95
N THR A 94 7.58 -11.97 -4.30
CA THR A 94 6.52 -13.00 -4.16
C THR A 94 6.53 -14.04 -5.29
N GLY A 95 7.39 -13.87 -6.30
CA GLY A 95 7.55 -14.78 -7.43
C GLY A 95 6.78 -14.38 -8.70
N PHE A 96 6.22 -13.17 -8.76
CA PHE A 96 5.52 -12.65 -9.93
C PHE A 96 6.31 -11.52 -10.59
N GLY A 97 6.36 -11.46 -11.92
CA GLY A 97 6.97 -10.30 -12.59
C GLY A 97 6.15 -9.05 -12.30
N SER A 98 6.80 -7.94 -11.94
CA SER A 98 6.14 -6.66 -11.70
C SER A 98 6.98 -5.51 -12.22
N THR A 99 6.35 -4.62 -13.00
CA THR A 99 7.00 -3.46 -13.59
C THR A 99 6.13 -2.23 -13.37
N VAL A 100 6.75 -1.10 -13.03
CA VAL A 100 6.05 0.18 -12.92
C VAL A 100 5.55 0.61 -14.29
N GLN A 101 4.22 0.75 -14.44
CA GLN A 101 3.59 1.18 -15.67
C GLN A 101 3.30 2.69 -15.64
N ALA A 102 2.75 3.18 -14.52
CA ALA A 102 2.44 4.59 -14.34
C ALA A 102 2.49 4.99 -12.87
N VAL A 103 2.86 6.24 -12.63
CA VAL A 103 2.72 6.90 -11.32
C VAL A 103 1.80 8.10 -11.52
N LEU A 104 0.75 8.14 -10.72
CA LEU A 104 -0.36 9.08 -10.82
C LEU A 104 -0.55 9.76 -9.46
N THR A 105 -1.14 10.94 -9.45
CA THR A 105 -1.68 11.52 -8.22
C THR A 105 -3.06 10.92 -7.90
N PRO A 106 -3.52 10.94 -6.64
CA PRO A 106 -4.85 10.50 -6.27
C PRO A 106 -5.94 11.20 -7.09
N GLU A 107 -5.78 12.49 -7.39
CA GLU A 107 -6.73 13.24 -8.21
C GLU A 107 -6.75 12.78 -9.67
N GLN A 108 -5.58 12.52 -10.28
CA GLN A 108 -5.51 11.95 -11.63
C GLN A 108 -6.17 10.58 -11.69
N PHE A 109 -5.92 9.73 -10.69
CA PHE A 109 -6.54 8.42 -10.59
C PHE A 109 -8.08 8.53 -10.54
N ARG A 110 -8.61 9.46 -9.74
CA ARG A 110 -10.05 9.72 -9.64
C ARG A 110 -10.65 10.20 -10.95
N THR A 111 -9.95 11.06 -11.70
CA THR A 111 -10.44 11.53 -13.00
C THR A 111 -10.48 10.41 -14.04
N ILE A 112 -9.49 9.52 -14.04
CA ILE A 112 -9.38 8.45 -15.04
C ILE A 112 -10.33 7.29 -14.72
N VAL A 113 -10.38 6.86 -13.45
CA VAL A 113 -11.10 5.64 -13.02
C VAL A 113 -12.49 5.98 -12.45
N GLY A 114 -12.76 7.26 -12.12
CA GLY A 114 -14.05 7.70 -11.58
C GLY A 114 -14.29 7.33 -10.11
N ARG A 115 -13.24 6.89 -9.38
CA ARG A 115 -13.34 6.38 -8.00
C ARG A 115 -12.09 6.66 -7.16
N ASN A 116 -12.24 6.59 -5.84
CA ASN A 116 -11.11 6.66 -4.91
C ASN A 116 -10.45 5.29 -4.74
N ILE A 117 -9.11 5.27 -4.61
CA ILE A 117 -8.35 4.05 -4.36
C ILE A 117 -8.65 3.50 -2.95
N GLY A 118 -8.96 2.20 -2.84
CA GLY A 118 -9.31 1.55 -1.56
C GLY A 118 -10.77 1.73 -1.12
N ALA A 119 -11.59 2.48 -1.87
CA ALA A 119 -13.02 2.63 -1.57
C ALA A 119 -13.83 1.34 -1.72
N GLN A 120 -13.26 0.31 -2.35
CA GLN A 120 -13.94 -0.97 -2.60
C GLN A 120 -14.22 -1.78 -1.32
N ALA A 121 -13.68 -1.38 -0.16
CA ALA A 121 -13.98 -2.00 1.14
C ALA A 121 -15.16 -1.35 1.89
N ALA A 122 -15.69 -0.20 1.44
CA ALA A 122 -16.71 0.56 2.18
C ALA A 122 -18.08 0.67 1.48
N ALA A 123 -18.27 0.10 0.29
CA ALA A 123 -19.60 -0.04 -0.31
C ALA A 123 -20.30 -1.33 0.15
N GLY A 124 -20.29 -1.58 1.46
CA GLY A 124 -21.35 -2.35 2.11
C GLY A 124 -22.54 -1.42 2.31
N GLY A 125 -23.44 -1.34 1.33
CA GLY A 125 -24.62 -0.48 1.46
C GLY A 125 -25.55 -0.58 0.25
N CYS A 126 -26.72 -1.18 0.49
CA CYS A 126 -27.90 -1.24 -0.38
C CYS A 126 -27.97 -2.33 -1.47
N CYS A 127 -27.94 -3.62 -1.07
CA CYS A 127 -28.97 -4.54 -1.59
C CYS A 127 -30.21 -4.41 -0.70
N GLY A 128 -30.90 -3.28 -0.85
CA GLY A 128 -32.25 -3.13 -0.34
C GLY A 128 -33.18 -3.99 -1.18
N SER A 129 -33.96 -4.82 -0.52
CA SER A 129 -35.03 -5.63 -1.08
C SER A 129 -36.02 -4.74 -1.85
N ARG A 130 -35.85 -4.59 -3.16
CA ARG A 130 -36.91 -4.19 -4.12
C ARG A 130 -36.43 -4.51 -5.54
N GLY A 131 -37.26 -5.29 -6.23
CA GLY A 131 -36.87 -6.07 -7.40
C GLY A 131 -36.40 -5.28 -8.62
N CYS A 132 -35.40 -5.83 -9.30
CA CYS A 132 -35.21 -5.63 -10.72
C CYS A 132 -36.06 -6.68 -11.44
N GLY A 133 -37.27 -6.28 -11.83
CA GLY A 133 -38.17 -7.09 -12.64
C GLY A 133 -37.62 -7.22 -14.05
N GLY A 134 -37.28 -8.45 -14.44
CA GLY A 134 -37.24 -8.86 -15.83
C GLY A 134 -38.63 -9.34 -16.24
N LYS A 135 -39.32 -8.54 -17.05
CA LYS A 135 -40.25 -8.95 -18.11
C LYS A 135 -40.28 -7.86 -19.16
#